data_AF-A0A9W8I129-F1
#
_entry.id   AF-A0A9W8I129-F1
#
_cell.length_a   1.000
_cell.length_b   1.000
_cell.length_c   1.000
_cell.angle_alpha   90.00
_cell.angle_beta   90.00
_cell.angle_gamma   90.00
#
_symmetry.space_group_name_H-M   'P 1'
#
loop_
_entity.id
_entity.type
_entity.pdbx_description
1 polymer ?
#
loop_
_entity_poly.entity_id
_entity_poly.type
_entity_poly.pdbx_seq_one_letter_code
_entity_poly.pdbx_strand_id
1 'polypeptide(L)'
;MLKIPTLAYVFVAISAALGAAYDDISVKWPCPRYSPNGVDCPQVPQGHTLDTEIGSPIGIVETYESLPLCKHSKPWSSNSAVLDVNKPQTITFNAGENMKGGGHCEFSVSYDGGDTFVV
;
A
#
# COMPACT_ATOMS: atom_id res chain seq x y z
N MET A 1 12.02 -66.03 5.89
CA MET A 1 10.67 -65.50 5.62
C MET A 1 10.38 -64.38 6.60
N LEU A 2 10.63 -63.13 6.20
CA LEU A 2 10.53 -61.95 7.06
C LEU A 2 9.22 -61.21 6.68
N LYS A 3 8.28 -61.12 7.62
CA LYS A 3 6.99 -60.43 7.42
C LYS A 3 7.20 -58.92 7.50
N ILE A 4 6.89 -58.21 6.42
CA ILE A 4 6.92 -56.75 6.34
C ILE A 4 5.54 -56.24 6.79
N PRO A 5 5.42 -55.48 7.89
CA PRO A 5 4.15 -54.84 8.22
C PRO A 5 3.96 -53.62 7.32
N THR A 6 2.83 -53.62 6.63
CA THR A 6 2.31 -52.55 5.78
C THR A 6 2.09 -51.29 6.63
N LEU A 7 3.05 -50.36 6.61
CA LEU A 7 2.88 -49.02 7.18
C LEU A 7 1.93 -48.24 6.26
N ALA A 8 0.72 -47.95 6.75
CA ALA A 8 -0.23 -47.08 6.09
C ALA A 8 0.32 -45.64 6.06
N TYR A 9 0.64 -45.15 4.87
CA TYR A 9 0.99 -43.75 4.62
C TYR A 9 -0.27 -42.89 4.74
N VAL A 10 -0.41 -42.16 5.84
CA VAL A 10 -1.38 -41.06 5.93
C VAL A 10 -0.75 -39.83 5.27
N PHE A 11 -1.10 -39.58 4.01
CA PHE A 11 -0.79 -38.31 3.34
C PHE A 11 -1.76 -37.24 3.87
N VAL A 12 -1.32 -36.45 4.85
CA VAL A 12 -1.99 -35.19 5.18
C VAL A 12 -1.46 -34.14 4.21
N ALA A 13 -2.22 -33.86 3.15
CA ALA A 13 -1.97 -32.72 2.29
C ALA A 13 -2.41 -31.45 3.03
N ILE A 14 -1.49 -30.79 3.72
CA ILE A 14 -1.70 -29.44 4.23
C ILE A 14 -1.53 -28.50 3.04
N SER A 15 -2.63 -28.15 2.39
CA SER A 15 -2.66 -27.03 1.43
C SER A 15 -2.48 -25.74 2.20
N ALA A 16 -1.23 -25.33 2.42
CA ALA A 16 -0.93 -23.97 2.85
C ALA A 16 -1.28 -23.04 1.66
N ALA A 17 -2.46 -22.43 1.71
CA ALA A 17 -2.73 -21.26 0.90
C ALA A 17 -1.74 -20.19 1.34
N LEU A 18 -0.69 -19.97 0.54
CA LEU A 18 0.10 -18.75 0.60
C LEU A 18 -0.82 -17.62 0.14
N GLY A 19 -1.68 -17.15 1.05
CA GLY A 19 -2.15 -15.78 0.96
C GLY A 19 -0.91 -14.92 1.05
N ALA A 20 -0.52 -14.27 -0.05
CA ALA A 20 0.46 -13.22 0.02
C ALA A 20 -0.10 -12.15 0.96
N ALA A 21 0.36 -12.14 2.21
CA ALA A 21 0.09 -11.04 3.10
C ALA A 21 0.94 -9.87 2.59
N TYR A 22 0.30 -8.96 1.86
CA TYR A 22 0.88 -7.68 1.48
C TYR A 22 0.89 -6.80 2.72
N ASP A 23 1.85 -7.00 3.61
CA ASP A 23 2.02 -6.13 4.77
C ASP A 23 2.94 -4.98 4.37
N ASP A 24 2.41 -4.15 3.48
CA ASP A 24 3.17 -3.18 2.72
C ASP A 24 2.99 -1.76 3.29
N ILE A 25 4.07 -0.99 3.25
CA ILE A 25 4.17 0.35 3.85
C ILE A 25 3.19 1.34 3.20
N SER A 26 2.52 2.14 4.01
CA SER A 26 1.68 3.23 3.50
C SER A 26 1.97 4.53 4.25
N VAL A 27 1.77 5.67 3.59
CA VAL A 27 1.82 6.97 4.28
C VAL A 27 0.59 7.08 5.19
N LYS A 28 0.82 7.55 6.42
CA LYS A 28 -0.20 7.80 7.44
C LYS A 28 -0.57 9.29 7.49
N TRP A 29 0.43 10.16 7.37
CA TRP A 29 0.23 11.62 7.30
C TRP A 29 1.24 12.26 6.33
N PRO A 30 0.81 13.21 5.46
CA PRO A 30 -0.57 13.65 5.25
C PRO A 30 -1.43 12.51 4.70
N CYS A 31 -2.74 12.50 5.02
CA CYS A 31 -3.57 11.32 4.74
C CYS A 31 -3.68 11.03 3.21
N PRO A 32 -3.17 9.88 2.72
CA PRO A 32 -3.30 9.50 1.32
C PRO A 32 -4.75 9.21 0.95
N ARG A 33 -5.09 9.39 -0.32
CA ARG A 33 -6.44 9.16 -0.83
C ARG A 33 -6.94 7.76 -0.47
N TYR A 34 -8.09 7.72 0.19
CA TYR A 34 -8.84 6.53 0.59
C TYR A 34 -8.09 5.57 1.53
N SER A 35 -7.03 6.05 2.21
CA SER A 35 -6.27 5.23 3.15
C SER A 35 -7.11 4.87 4.40
N PRO A 36 -7.27 3.59 4.75
CA PRO A 36 -7.86 3.16 6.01
C PRO A 36 -6.92 3.36 7.21
N ASN A 37 -5.62 3.54 6.95
CA ASN A 37 -4.57 3.62 7.98
C ASN A 37 -4.12 5.07 8.26
N GLY A 38 -4.71 6.05 7.56
CA GLY A 38 -4.35 7.46 7.68
C GLY A 38 -4.85 8.13 8.96
N VAL A 39 -4.31 9.32 9.24
CA VAL A 39 -4.73 10.18 10.36
C VAL A 39 -5.34 11.45 9.82
N ASP A 40 -6.41 11.93 10.46
CA ASP A 40 -7.14 13.15 10.10
C ASP A 40 -7.59 13.18 8.64
N CYS A 41 -8.04 12.02 8.14
CA CYS A 41 -8.47 11.86 6.76
C CYS A 41 -9.79 12.58 6.49
N PRO A 42 -9.93 13.24 5.33
CA PRO A 42 -11.22 13.70 4.83
C PRO A 42 -12.24 12.56 4.69
N GLN A 43 -13.52 12.91 4.59
CA GLN A 43 -14.54 11.91 4.27
C GLN A 43 -14.35 11.34 2.85
N VAL A 44 -14.55 10.03 2.72
CA VAL A 44 -14.55 9.34 1.43
C VAL A 44 -15.67 9.92 0.55
N PRO A 45 -15.36 10.37 -0.69
CA PRO A 45 -16.36 10.88 -1.61
C PRO A 45 -17.45 9.85 -1.89
N GLN A 46 -18.68 10.33 -2.09
CA GLN A 46 -19.82 9.46 -2.42
C GLN A 46 -19.51 8.55 -3.61
N GLY A 47 -19.86 7.27 -3.48
CA GLY A 47 -19.63 6.23 -4.49
C GLY A 47 -18.25 5.58 -4.44
N HIS A 48 -17.40 5.94 -3.48
CA HIS A 48 -16.08 5.33 -3.29
C HIS A 48 -15.99 4.62 -1.93
N THR A 49 -15.02 3.72 -1.81
CA THR A 49 -14.71 2.96 -0.59
C THR A 49 -13.24 3.14 -0.23
N LEU A 50 -12.90 2.82 1.02
CA LEU A 50 -11.51 2.77 1.47
C LEU A 50 -10.72 1.74 0.66
N ASP A 51 -9.44 2.03 0.44
CA ASP A 51 -8.48 1.14 -0.20
C ASP A 51 -7.87 0.20 0.85
N THR A 52 -8.41 -1.01 0.97
CA THR A 52 -7.93 -2.01 1.92
C THR A 52 -6.53 -2.53 1.57
N GLU A 53 -6.06 -2.27 0.36
CA GLU A 53 -4.76 -2.69 -0.17
C GLU A 53 -3.81 -1.49 -0.28
N ILE A 54 -4.02 -0.41 0.49
CA ILE A 54 -3.27 0.86 0.33
C ILE A 54 -1.75 0.69 0.42
N GLY A 55 -1.26 -0.30 1.18
CA GLY A 55 0.15 -0.62 1.29
C GLY A 55 0.72 -1.23 0.02
N SER A 56 -0.09 -1.99 -0.72
CA SER A 56 0.36 -2.83 -1.82
C SER A 56 0.93 -1.96 -2.96
N PRO A 57 2.07 -2.33 -3.57
CA PRO A 57 2.70 -1.60 -4.67
C PRO A 57 1.72 -1.27 -5.81
N ILE A 58 1.88 -0.12 -6.45
CA ILE A 58 0.98 0.35 -7.52
C ILE A 58 1.13 -0.48 -8.80
N GLY A 59 2.28 -1.13 -9.00
CA GLY A 59 2.48 -2.09 -10.08
C GLY A 59 3.96 -2.46 -10.26
N ILE A 60 4.22 -3.24 -11.32
CA ILE A 60 5.56 -3.65 -11.74
C ILE A 60 5.85 -2.95 -13.07
N VAL A 61 6.96 -2.20 -13.14
CA VAL A 61 7.35 -1.37 -14.29
C VAL A 61 7.44 -2.18 -15.60
N GLU A 62 7.73 -3.48 -15.51
CA GLU A 62 7.86 -4.35 -16.68
C GLU A 62 6.52 -4.71 -17.36
N THR A 63 5.37 -4.50 -16.69
CA THR A 63 4.07 -5.00 -17.15
C THR A 63 3.08 -3.91 -17.56
N TYR A 64 3.31 -2.66 -17.14
CA TYR A 64 2.36 -1.56 -17.33
C TYR A 64 3.06 -0.31 -17.89
N GLU A 65 2.73 0.05 -19.15
CA GLU A 65 3.25 1.26 -19.81
C GLU A 65 2.72 2.57 -19.18
N SER A 66 1.69 2.50 -18.35
CA SER A 66 1.17 3.63 -17.57
C SER A 66 0.90 3.20 -16.13
N LEU A 67 1.93 3.28 -15.29
CA LEU A 67 1.72 3.16 -13.85
C LEU A 67 1.09 4.49 -13.37
N PRO A 68 -0.14 4.47 -12.81
CA PRO A 68 -0.71 5.69 -12.27
C PRO A 68 0.17 6.16 -11.11
N LEU A 69 0.57 7.44 -11.10
CA LEU A 69 1.46 7.98 -10.06
C LEU A 69 0.81 7.96 -8.67
N CYS A 70 -0.53 7.91 -8.62
CA CYS A 70 -1.32 7.70 -7.41
C CYS A 70 -2.26 6.51 -7.60
N LYS A 71 -2.51 5.71 -6.56
CA LYS A 71 -3.49 4.59 -6.61
C LYS A 71 -4.92 5.03 -6.94
N HIS A 72 -5.25 6.28 -6.63
CA HIS A 72 -6.59 6.85 -6.82
C HIS A 72 -6.53 8.19 -7.54
N SER A 73 -7.25 8.32 -8.66
CA SER A 73 -7.29 9.53 -9.48
C SER A 73 -8.22 10.62 -8.94
N LYS A 74 -9.32 10.23 -8.29
CA LYS A 74 -10.25 11.18 -7.67
C LYS A 74 -9.72 11.65 -6.31
N PRO A 75 -9.63 12.98 -6.07
CA PRO A 75 -9.17 13.51 -4.78
C PRO A 75 -10.22 13.34 -3.67
N TRP A 76 -9.77 13.60 -2.44
CA TRP A 76 -10.65 13.88 -1.31
C TRP A 76 -11.59 15.07 -1.59
N SER A 77 -12.74 15.12 -0.92
CA SER A 77 -13.67 16.25 -1.00
C SER A 77 -13.14 17.53 -0.33
N SER A 78 -12.10 17.41 0.50
CA SER A 78 -11.38 18.51 1.14
C SER A 78 -9.89 18.20 1.22
N ASN A 79 -9.07 19.20 1.53
CA ASN A 79 -7.63 19.01 1.74
C ASN A 79 -7.36 17.98 2.85
N SER A 80 -6.39 17.09 2.64
CA SER A 80 -5.93 16.13 3.66
C SER A 80 -4.91 16.71 4.64
N ALA A 81 -4.30 17.84 4.29
CA ALA A 81 -3.44 18.63 5.16
C ALA A 81 -3.32 20.07 4.63
N VAL A 82 -2.97 21.00 5.54
CA VAL A 82 -2.52 22.35 5.20
C VAL A 82 -1.12 22.49 5.78
N LEU A 83 -0.12 22.66 4.91
CA LEU A 83 1.28 22.68 5.28
C LEU A 83 1.84 24.11 5.21
N ASP A 84 2.66 24.48 6.18
CA ASP A 84 3.41 25.74 6.18
C ASP A 84 4.74 25.55 5.45
N VAL A 85 4.88 26.17 4.28
CA VAL A 85 6.06 26.02 3.40
C VAL A 85 7.37 26.47 4.04
N ASN A 86 7.32 27.24 5.13
CA ASN A 86 8.52 27.73 5.82
C ASN A 86 8.94 26.85 7.01
N LYS A 87 8.25 25.72 7.23
CA LYS A 87 8.54 24.82 8.34
C LYS A 87 8.83 23.41 7.83
N PRO A 88 9.73 22.67 8.53
CA PRO A 88 9.89 21.24 8.29
C PRO A 88 8.54 20.52 8.44
N GLN A 89 8.26 19.61 7.50
CA GLN A 89 7.07 18.77 7.53
C GLN A 89 7.48 17.33 7.86
N THR A 90 6.81 16.73 8.83
CA THR A 90 7.09 15.34 9.24
C THR A 90 6.10 14.40 8.55
N ILE A 91 6.56 13.66 7.55
CA ILE A 91 5.77 12.59 6.94
C ILE A 91 5.84 11.36 7.84
N THR A 92 4.69 10.75 8.12
CA THR A 92 4.64 9.52 8.92
C THR A 92 4.12 8.36 8.09
N PHE A 93 4.61 7.17 8.39
CA PHE A 93 4.26 5.94 7.69
C PHE A 93 3.59 4.97 8.65
N ASN A 94 2.61 4.23 8.15
CA ASN A 94 2.17 2.99 8.76
C ASN A 94 3.07 1.87 8.22
N ALA A 95 4.03 1.45 9.04
CA ALA A 95 4.91 0.33 8.73
C ALA A 95 4.20 -0.99 9.11
N GLY A 96 3.97 -1.86 8.13
CA GLY A 96 3.59 -3.25 8.39
C GLY A 96 4.75 -4.06 8.97
N GLU A 97 4.47 -5.27 9.45
CA GLU A 97 5.47 -6.15 10.07
C GLU A 97 6.51 -6.65 9.05
N ASN A 98 6.25 -6.47 7.74
CA ASN A 98 7.04 -7.01 6.65
C ASN A 98 7.92 -5.98 5.91
N MET A 99 8.30 -4.85 6.52
CA MET A 99 9.25 -3.91 5.90
C MET A 99 10.53 -4.63 5.43
N LYS A 100 10.74 -4.68 4.10
CA LYS A 100 11.77 -5.50 3.45
C LYS A 100 13.18 -4.88 3.49
N GLY A 101 13.66 -4.49 4.66
CA GLY A 101 15.01 -3.94 4.84
C GLY A 101 15.19 -2.49 4.39
N GLY A 102 14.10 -1.78 4.07
CA GLY A 102 14.10 -0.37 3.70
C GLY A 102 14.16 -0.12 2.19
N GLY A 103 14.62 1.06 1.81
CA GLY A 103 14.67 1.57 0.44
C GLY A 103 14.91 3.08 0.44
N HIS A 104 14.60 3.75 -0.68
CA HIS A 104 14.61 5.19 -0.79
C HIS A 104 13.18 5.73 -0.91
N CYS A 105 12.90 6.85 -0.25
CA CYS A 105 11.67 7.60 -0.42
C CYS A 105 11.96 8.89 -1.19
N GLU A 106 11.10 9.20 -2.15
CA GLU A 106 11.09 10.47 -2.87
C GLU A 106 9.72 11.12 -2.65
N PHE A 107 9.71 12.45 -2.56
CA PHE A 107 8.49 13.24 -2.47
C PHE A 107 8.48 14.18 -3.65
N SER A 108 7.37 14.19 -4.39
CA SER A 108 7.17 15.06 -5.54
C SER A 108 5.87 15.83 -5.37
N VAL A 109 5.85 17.07 -5.83
CA VAL A 109 4.68 17.95 -5.76
C VAL A 109 4.18 18.25 -7.17
N SER A 110 2.88 18.10 -7.37
CA SER A 110 2.19 18.53 -8.59
C SER A 110 1.16 19.61 -8.24
N TYR A 111 1.14 20.67 -9.04
CA TYR A 111 0.17 21.76 -8.92
C TYR A 111 -0.96 21.67 -9.96
N ASP A 112 -0.86 20.76 -10.92
CA ASP A 112 -1.77 20.60 -12.06
C ASP A 112 -2.56 19.28 -12.02
N GLY A 113 -2.69 18.68 -10.84
CA GLY A 113 -3.50 17.46 -10.65
C GLY A 113 -2.78 16.17 -11.05
N GLY A 114 -1.47 16.21 -11.26
CA GLY A 114 -0.62 15.07 -11.56
C GLY A 114 -0.16 14.98 -13.01
N ASP A 115 -0.23 16.08 -13.77
CA ASP A 115 0.27 16.14 -15.14
C ASP A 115 1.79 16.41 -15.15
N THR A 116 2.26 17.27 -14.24
CA THR A 116 3.68 17.56 -14.03
C THR A 116 4.08 17.52 -12.56
N PHE A 117 5.35 17.20 -12.30
CA PHE A 117 5.90 17.05 -10.95
C PHE A 117 7.19 17.83 -10.79
N VAL A 118 7.35 18.41 -9.60
CA VAL A 118 8.60 18.99 -9.11
C VAL A 118 9.11 18.09 -7.99
N VAL A 119 10.40 17.77 -8.03
CA VAL A 119 11.13 16.97 -7.01
C VAL A 119 12.07 17.88 -6.25
#